data_AF-A0A959T7B8-F1
#
_entry.id   AF-A0A959T7B8-F1
#
_cell.length_a   1.000
_cell.length_b   1.000
_cell.length_c   1.000
_cell.angle_alpha   90.00
_cell.angle_beta   90.00
_cell.angle_gamma   90.00
#
_symmetry.space_group_name_H-M   'P 1'
#
loop_
_entity.id
_entity.type
_entity.pdbx_description
1 polymer ?
#
loop_
_entity_poly.entity_id
_entity_poly.type
_entity_poly.pdbx_seq_one_letter_code
_entity_poly.pdbx_strand_id
1 'polypeptide(L)' 'MIRQALAVTLLASTLTASTQEWELVTPVKTRSELPSVQLTGPTTGYMIDRVLGFVLKTTDAGESWKRFPFNMTNKPR' A
#
# COMPACT_ATOMS: atom_id res chain seq x y z
N MET A 1 31.21 41.72 -10.53
CA MET A 1 31.33 40.25 -10.68
C MET A 1 30.43 39.53 -9.68
N ILE A 2 29.11 39.76 -9.74
CA ILE A 2 28.10 39.07 -8.92
C ILE A 2 26.91 38.84 -9.86
N ARG A 3 26.99 37.79 -10.69
CA ARG A 3 25.90 37.44 -11.63
C ARG A 3 25.65 35.93 -11.76
N GLN A 4 26.30 35.10 -10.96
CA GLN A 4 26.27 33.64 -11.12
C GLN A 4 25.81 32.89 -9.85
N ALA A 5 25.48 33.58 -8.75
CA ALA A 5 25.10 32.92 -7.50
C ALA A 5 23.61 32.53 -7.41
N LEU A 6 22.74 33.10 -8.27
CA LEU A 6 21.28 32.87 -8.21
C LEU A 6 20.83 31.59 -8.94
N ALA A 7 21.60 31.12 -9.93
CA ALA A 7 21.24 29.94 -10.72
C ALA A 7 21.50 28.62 -9.97
N VAL A 8 22.52 28.59 -9.11
CA VAL A 8 22.89 27.39 -8.34
C VAL A 8 21.92 27.13 -7.19
N THR A 9 21.37 28.18 -6.58
CA THR A 9 20.36 28.05 -5.52
C THR A 9 18.99 27.62 -6.07
N LEU A 10 18.63 28.03 -7.30
CA LEU A 10 17.37 27.65 -7.94
C LEU A 10 17.37 26.18 -8.43
N LEU A 11 18.54 25.59 -8.72
CA LEU A 11 18.66 24.17 -9.06
C LEU A 11 18.55 23.24 -7.84
N ALA A 12 18.86 23.73 -6.64
CA ALA A 12 18.75 22.93 -5.41
C ALA A 12 17.30 22.83 -4.90
N SER A 13 16.43 23.77 -5.25
CA SER A 13 15.03 23.83 -4.77
C SER A 13 14.08 22.79 -5.37
N THR A 14 14.51 22.04 -6.39
CA THR A 14 13.66 21.01 -7.04
C THR A 14 14.05 19.58 -6.69
N LEU A 15 15.01 19.37 -5.78
CA LEU A 15 15.24 18.05 -5.19
C LEU A 15 14.19 17.80 -4.12
N THR A 16 12.95 17.52 -4.53
CA THR A 16 12.00 16.85 -3.64
C THR A 16 12.57 15.47 -3.37
N ALA A 17 13.29 15.32 -2.25
CA ALA A 17 13.52 14.00 -1.70
C ALA A 17 12.14 13.38 -1.50
N SER A 18 11.86 12.26 -2.16
CA SER A 18 10.64 11.49 -1.92
C SER A 18 10.70 10.97 -0.48
N THR A 19 10.21 11.76 0.47
CA THR A 19 9.98 11.30 1.83
C THR A 19 8.85 10.30 1.76
N GLN A 20 9.06 9.10 2.27
CA GLN A 20 8.00 8.10 2.34
C GLN A 20 6.89 8.65 3.24
N GLU A 21 5.72 8.91 2.64
CA GLU A 21 4.52 9.37 3.33
C GLU A 21 3.53 8.21 3.46
N TRP A 22 2.79 8.20 4.58
CA TRP A 22 1.69 7.27 4.76
C TRP A 22 0.46 7.80 4.06
N GLU A 23 0.12 7.22 2.90
CA GLU A 23 -1.13 7.49 2.21
C GLU A 23 -2.20 6.46 2.61
N LEU A 24 -3.41 6.94 2.87
CA LEU A 24 -4.56 6.07 3.05
C LEU A 24 -5.07 5.59 1.69
N VAL A 25 -4.66 4.39 1.28
CA VAL A 25 -4.96 3.82 -0.05
C VAL A 25 -6.44 3.42 -0.25
N THR A 26 -7.24 3.33 0.81
CA THR A 26 -8.66 2.93 0.69
C THR A 26 -9.59 3.80 1.54
N PRO A 27 -10.85 4.01 1.13
CA PRO A 27 -11.85 4.64 2.00
C PRO A 27 -11.95 3.87 3.32
N VAL A 28 -12.07 4.60 4.43
CA VAL A 28 -12.05 4.05 5.80
C VAL A 28 -12.93 2.81 5.90
N LYS A 29 -12.29 1.65 6.01
CA LYS A 29 -12.97 0.36 6.16
C LYS A 29 -13.36 0.19 7.62
N THR A 30 -14.48 0.82 8.01
CA THR A 30 -15.01 0.71 9.38
C THR A 30 -15.48 -0.70 9.78
N ARG A 31 -15.43 -1.68 8.86
CA ARG A 31 -15.90 -3.07 9.06
C ARG A 31 -14.83 -4.15 8.87
N SER A 32 -13.63 -3.83 8.40
CA SER A 32 -12.61 -4.85 8.13
C SER A 32 -11.73 -5.08 9.36
N GLU A 33 -11.41 -6.35 9.63
CA GLU A 33 -10.39 -6.74 10.60
C GLU A 33 -9.27 -7.46 9.83
N LEU A 34 -8.10 -6.83 9.77
CA LEU A 34 -6.95 -7.26 8.96
C LEU A 34 -5.80 -7.66 9.91
N PRO A 35 -5.85 -8.85 10.54
CA PRO A 35 -4.94 -9.20 11.64
C PRO A 35 -3.51 -9.47 11.20
N SER A 36 -3.27 -9.76 9.92
CA SER A 36 -1.94 -10.07 9.40
C SER A 36 -1.83 -9.87 7.89
N VAL A 37 -0.60 -9.59 7.44
CA VAL A 37 -0.20 -9.55 6.04
C VAL A 37 1.12 -10.30 5.89
N GLN A 38 1.25 -11.07 4.81
CA GLN A 38 2.46 -11.83 4.49
C GLN A 38 2.89 -11.55 3.05
N LEU A 39 4.15 -11.18 2.86
CA LEU A 39 4.76 -11.11 1.53
C LEU A 39 5.40 -12.45 1.17
N THR A 40 5.18 -12.91 -0.06
CA THR A 40 5.79 -14.14 -0.62
C THR A 40 6.85 -13.83 -1.67
N GLY A 41 7.06 -12.55 -1.97
CA GLY A 41 8.03 -12.03 -2.92
C GLY A 41 8.04 -10.50 -2.89
N PRO A 42 8.89 -9.85 -3.69
CA PRO A 42 9.04 -8.40 -3.67
C PRO A 42 7.76 -7.64 -4.06
N THR A 43 6.88 -8.26 -4.84
CA THR A 43 5.64 -7.62 -5.31
C THR A 43 4.37 -8.36 -4.90
N THR A 44 4.47 -9.59 -4.40
CA THR A 44 3.31 -10.44 -4.11
C THR A 44 3.09 -10.60 -2.62
N GLY A 45 1.85 -10.37 -2.18
CA GLY A 45 1.46 -10.46 -0.78
C GLY A 45 0.01 -10.87 -0.59
N TYR A 46 -0.29 -11.36 0.61
CA TYR A 46 -1.60 -11.85 1.01
C TYR A 46 -2.01 -11.33 2.38
N MET A 47 -3.31 -11.10 2.56
CA MET A 47 -3.90 -10.63 3.80
C MET A 47 -5.29 -11.26 3.97
N ILE A 48 -5.71 -11.48 5.22
CA ILE A 48 -7.04 -12.02 5.53
C ILE A 48 -7.91 -10.89 6.08
N ASP A 49 -9.13 -10.78 5.58
CA ASP A 49 -10.21 -10.03 6.22
C ASP A 49 -11.09 -11.00 7.00
N ARG A 50 -10.91 -11.01 8.32
CA ARG A 50 -11.55 -11.97 9.23
C ARG A 50 -13.05 -11.74 9.35
N VAL A 51 -13.48 -10.47 9.30
CA VAL A 51 -14.90 -10.10 9.48
C VAL A 51 -15.67 -10.32 8.19
N LEU A 52 -15.11 -9.92 7.05
CA LEU A 52 -15.81 -10.00 5.76
C LEU A 52 -15.62 -11.34 5.04
N GLY A 53 -14.71 -12.21 5.49
CA GLY A 53 -14.48 -13.51 4.86
C GLY A 53 -13.80 -13.41 3.49
N PHE A 54 -12.82 -12.51 3.37
CA PHE A 54 -12.02 -12.35 2.14
C PHE A 54 -10.54 -12.67 2.35
N VAL A 55 -9.94 -13.30 1.34
CA VAL A 55 -8.49 -13.27 1.12
C VAL A 55 -8.22 -12.09 0.20
N LEU A 56 -7.27 -11.24 0.57
CA LEU A 56 -6.79 -10.14 -0.24
C LEU A 56 -5.42 -10.53 -0.81
N LYS A 57 -5.19 -10.22 -2.09
CA LYS A 57 -3.90 -10.43 -2.78
C LYS A 57 -3.45 -9.15 -3.46
N THR A 58 -2.16 -8.85 -3.35
CA THR A 58 -1.46 -7.86 -4.17
C THR A 58 -0.44 -8.55 -5.09
N THR A 59 -0.16 -7.93 -6.24
CA THR A 59 0.94 -8.27 -7.15
C THR A 59 1.75 -7.03 -7.53
N ASP A 60 1.52 -5.91 -6.84
CA ASP A 60 2.09 -4.57 -7.05
C ASP A 60 2.63 -3.98 -5.73
N ALA A 61 3.24 -4.84 -4.90
CA ALA A 61 3.89 -4.45 -3.64
C ALA A 61 2.96 -3.74 -2.63
N GLY A 62 1.65 -3.95 -2.74
CA GLY A 62 0.65 -3.41 -1.82
C GLY A 62 -0.02 -2.12 -2.29
N GLU A 63 0.32 -1.61 -3.49
CA GLU A 63 -0.38 -0.47 -4.10
C GLU A 63 -1.86 -0.77 -4.32
N SER A 64 -2.22 -2.01 -4.70
CA SER A 64 -3.60 -2.44 -4.81
C SER A 64 -3.85 -3.86 -4.29
N TRP A 65 -5.10 -4.13 -3.88
CA TRP A 65 -5.50 -5.41 -3.30
C TRP A 65 -6.78 -5.95 -3.92
N LYS A 66 -6.68 -7.12 -4.57
CA LYS A 66 -7.82 -7.87 -5.09
C LYS A 66 -8.43 -8.76 -4.02
N ARG A 67 -9.75 -8.73 -3.87
CA ARG A 67 -10.53 -9.54 -2.92
C ARG A 67 -11.02 -10.84 -3.54
N PHE A 68 -10.83 -11.94 -2.82
CA PHE A 68 -11.35 -13.26 -3.13
C PHE A 68 -12.20 -13.75 -1.96
N PRO A 69 -13.50 -14.02 -2.14
CA PRO A 69 -14.30 -14.62 -1.08
C PRO A 69 -13.69 -16.00 -0.78
N PHE A 70 -13.32 -16.24 0.47
CA PHE A 70 -13.01 -17.59 0.90
C PHE A 70 -14.18 -18.07 1.72
N ASN A 71 -14.90 -19.03 1.16
CA ASN A 71 -16.12 -19.53 1.77
C ASN A 71 -15.71 -20.34 3.01
N MET A 72 -15.55 -19.67 4.16
CA MET A 72 -15.41 -20.30 5.48
C MET A 72 -16.75 -20.90 5.89
N THR A 73 -17.30 -21.81 5.09
CA THR A 73 -18.45 -22.57 5.56
C THR A 73 -17.91 -23.64 6.49
N ASN A 74 -18.10 -23.47 7.81
CA ASN A 74 -17.86 -24.52 8.82
C ASN A 74 -18.84 -25.71 8.69
N LYS A 75 -19.50 -25.87 7.54
CA LYS A 75 -20.33 -27.03 7.22
C LYS A 75 -19.53 -27.91 6.27
N PRO A 76 -19.26 -29.18 6.63
CA PRO A 76 -18.73 -30.14 5.66
C PRO A 76 -19.72 -30.25 4.48
N ARG A 77 -19.17 -30.36 3.27
CA ARG A 77 -19.94 -30.74 2.07
C ARG A 77 -20.30 -32.21 2.12
#